data_AF-A0A8H4A9V7-F1
#
_entry.id   AF-A0A8H4A9V7-F1
#
_cell.length_a   1.000
_cell.length_b   1.000
_cell.length_c   1.000
_cell.angle_alpha   90.00
_cell.angle_beta   90.00
_cell.angle_gamma   90.00
#
_symmetry.space_group_name_H-M   'P 1'
#
loop_
_entity.id
_entity.type
_entity.pdbx_description
1 polymer ?
#
loop_
_entity_poly.entity_id
_entity_poly.type
_entity_poly.pdbx_seq_one_letter_code
_entity_poly.pdbx_strand_id
1 'polypeptide(L)'
;MPLCETNVKNDYCIKERPYSSFNSWLRIDLEEIIFLPKNELISTNRCKHIDFIFKWINKVIIIGFNTYNSVEEIQIPLDQIIGIKLTNKNFLEISLCPNFSKHFYHRNIEINGKITSSLINNDPTGGRMKDPTTLVLIPCRKVHNTTLTFINIGIQKFHLDKFSKKSQKNTNNKYLVEEISNPIYEQDESNSENDMV
;
A
#
# COMPACT_ATOMS: atom_id res chain seq x y z
N MET A 1 -2.49 55.09 -27.49
CA MET A 1 -1.62 54.18 -26.70
C MET A 1 -2.20 54.09 -25.29
N PRO A 2 -2.10 52.98 -24.55
CA PRO A 2 -1.97 51.56 -24.92
C PRO A 2 -2.80 50.58 -24.00
N LEU A 3 -2.73 49.26 -24.28
CA LEU A 3 -2.91 48.04 -23.41
C LEU A 3 -4.27 47.77 -22.73
N CYS A 4 -5.07 46.74 -23.04
CA CYS A 4 -4.87 45.27 -22.90
C CYS A 4 -4.49 44.83 -21.48
N GLU A 5 -5.40 44.17 -20.74
CA GLU A 5 -5.19 42.85 -20.12
C GLU A 5 -6.43 42.34 -19.34
N THR A 6 -6.47 41.01 -19.26
CA THR A 6 -7.56 40.08 -18.96
C THR A 6 -8.03 40.03 -17.51
N ASN A 7 -9.26 39.59 -17.27
CA ASN A 7 -9.55 38.70 -16.14
C ASN A 7 -10.63 37.66 -16.48
N VAL A 8 -10.16 36.44 -16.67
CA VAL A 8 -10.95 35.22 -16.86
C VAL A 8 -11.72 34.93 -15.58
N LYS A 9 -13.05 34.98 -15.63
CA LYS A 9 -13.90 34.39 -14.59
C LYS A 9 -13.94 32.87 -14.79
N ASN A 10 -13.04 32.15 -14.13
CA ASN A 10 -13.20 30.72 -13.91
C ASN A 10 -13.93 30.50 -12.59
N ASP A 11 -15.26 30.62 -12.61
CA ASP A 11 -16.11 30.12 -11.53
C ASP A 11 -16.29 28.61 -11.68
N TYR A 12 -15.26 27.84 -11.33
CA TYR A 12 -15.42 26.44 -10.94
C TYR A 12 -15.12 26.32 -9.45
N CYS A 13 -16.18 26.54 -8.67
CA CYS A 13 -16.20 26.20 -7.26
C CYS A 13 -16.16 24.66 -7.15
N ILE A 14 -14.96 24.08 -7.18
CA ILE A 14 -14.75 22.70 -6.71
C ILE A 14 -15.05 22.75 -5.21
N LYS A 15 -16.25 22.35 -4.82
CA LYS A 15 -16.56 22.02 -3.43
C LYS A 15 -15.75 20.77 -3.09
N GLU A 16 -14.49 20.97 -2.71
CA GLU A 16 -13.72 19.98 -1.98
C GLU A 16 -14.55 19.64 -0.73
N ARG A 17 -15.17 18.45 -0.71
CA ARG A 17 -15.71 17.94 0.54
C ARG A 17 -14.49 17.71 1.44
N PRO A 18 -14.50 18.23 2.68
CA PRO A 18 -13.35 18.10 3.57
C PRO A 18 -13.08 16.61 3.77
N TYR A 19 -11.86 16.19 3.44
CA TYR A 19 -11.31 14.93 3.89
C TYR A 19 -11.43 14.92 5.41
N SER A 20 -12.36 14.12 5.95
CA SER A 20 -12.39 13.84 7.38
C SER A 20 -11.03 13.29 7.77
N SER A 21 -10.39 13.91 8.75
CA SER A 21 -9.04 13.68 9.28
C SER A 21 -8.73 12.25 9.77
N PHE A 22 -9.66 11.32 9.58
CA PHE A 22 -9.64 9.94 10.07
C PHE A 22 -9.54 8.87 8.97
N ASN A 23 -9.56 9.28 7.70
CA ASN A 23 -9.58 8.35 6.58
C ASN A 23 -8.22 8.32 5.86
N SER A 24 -7.28 7.54 6.39
CA SER A 24 -5.95 7.32 5.80
C SER A 24 -6.01 6.36 4.58
N TRP A 25 -6.76 6.73 3.56
CA TRP A 25 -6.87 5.92 2.35
C TRP A 25 -6.70 6.73 1.09
N LEU A 26 -6.11 6.10 0.08
CA LEU A 26 -5.97 6.63 -1.27
C LEU A 26 -6.76 5.74 -2.21
N ARG A 27 -7.53 6.35 -3.12
CA ARG A 27 -8.31 5.63 -4.14
C ARG A 27 -7.92 6.13 -5.51
N ILE A 28 -7.79 5.20 -6.46
CA ILE A 28 -7.63 5.48 -7.88
C ILE A 28 -8.65 4.68 -8.68
N ASP A 29 -9.14 5.26 -9.76
CA ASP A 29 -9.97 4.54 -10.72
C ASP A 29 -9.06 3.81 -11.71
N LEU A 30 -9.38 2.55 -11.98
CA LEU A 30 -8.65 1.70 -12.93
C LEU A 30 -9.40 1.58 -14.24
N GLU A 31 -8.63 1.53 -15.33
CA GLU A 31 -9.10 1.17 -16.66
C GLU A 31 -8.90 -0.33 -16.88
N GLU A 32 -7.78 -0.89 -16.41
CA GLU A 32 -7.46 -2.30 -16.58
C GLU A 32 -6.73 -2.90 -15.38
N ILE A 33 -6.90 -4.22 -15.19
CA ILE A 33 -6.12 -5.06 -14.29
C ILE A 33 -5.63 -6.29 -15.06
N ILE A 34 -4.32 -6.53 -15.02
CA ILE A 34 -3.71 -7.74 -15.58
C ILE A 34 -3.27 -8.66 -14.44
N PHE A 35 -3.66 -9.93 -14.51
CA PHE A 35 -3.37 -10.99 -13.55
C PHE A 35 -2.27 -11.90 -14.11
N LEU A 36 -1.06 -11.77 -13.58
CA LEU A 36 0.11 -12.56 -13.98
C LEU A 36 0.32 -13.73 -13.01
N PRO A 37 0.86 -14.88 -13.48
CA PRO A 37 1.49 -15.10 -14.79
C PRO A 37 0.54 -15.50 -15.92
N LYS A 38 -0.74 -15.77 -15.62
CA LYS A 38 -1.72 -16.26 -16.61
C LYS A 38 -2.06 -15.25 -17.71
N ASN A 39 -1.69 -13.98 -17.51
CA ASN A 39 -1.96 -12.88 -18.43
C ASN A 39 -3.47 -12.68 -18.69
N GLU A 40 -4.29 -12.96 -17.67
CA GLU A 40 -5.73 -12.71 -17.72
C GLU A 40 -5.98 -11.22 -17.48
N LEU A 41 -7.01 -10.69 -18.12
CA LEU A 41 -7.33 -9.26 -18.10
C LEU A 41 -8.77 -9.04 -17.63
N ILE A 42 -8.97 -7.97 -16.86
CA ILE A 42 -10.25 -7.29 -16.74
C ILE A 42 -10.04 -5.84 -17.16
N SER A 43 -10.81 -5.38 -18.14
CA SER A 43 -10.79 -4.00 -18.62
C SER A 43 -12.18 -3.38 -18.60
N THR A 44 -12.24 -2.06 -18.48
CA THR A 44 -13.46 -1.28 -18.56
C THR A 44 -13.22 0.00 -19.34
N ASN A 45 -14.16 0.36 -20.21
CA ASN A 45 -14.11 1.62 -20.95
C ASN A 45 -14.64 2.81 -20.11
N ARG A 46 -15.02 2.56 -18.85
CA ARG A 46 -15.68 3.54 -17.97
C ARG A 46 -14.93 3.66 -16.65
N CYS A 47 -14.41 4.86 -16.37
CA CYS A 47 -13.87 5.16 -15.05
C CYS A 47 -14.95 5.02 -13.97
N LYS A 48 -14.53 4.69 -12.75
CA LYS A 48 -15.35 4.34 -11.58
C LYS A 48 -15.97 2.95 -11.59
N HIS A 49 -15.80 2.14 -12.64
CA HIS A 49 -16.26 0.75 -12.62
C HIS A 49 -15.30 -0.15 -11.84
N ILE A 50 -13.99 0.10 -11.97
CA ILE A 50 -12.97 -0.61 -11.23
C ILE A 50 -12.19 0.44 -10.43
N ASP A 51 -11.95 0.17 -9.16
CA ASP A 51 -11.08 1.01 -8.33
C ASP A 51 -10.05 0.19 -7.56
N PHE A 52 -8.97 0.88 -7.22
CA PHE A 52 -7.99 0.40 -6.27
C PHE A 52 -7.96 1.36 -5.08
N ILE A 53 -8.06 0.80 -3.87
CA ILE A 53 -8.05 1.55 -2.62
C ILE A 53 -6.92 1.02 -1.75
N PHE A 54 -6.01 1.89 -1.38
CA PHE A 54 -4.96 1.63 -0.41
C PHE A 54 -5.37 2.19 0.96
N LYS A 55 -5.54 1.33 1.97
CA LYS A 55 -5.88 1.74 3.35
C LYS A 55 -4.68 1.56 4.27
N TRP A 56 -4.04 2.67 4.66
CA TRP A 56 -2.82 2.62 5.49
C TRP A 56 -3.07 2.12 6.92
N ILE A 57 -4.11 2.59 7.60
CA ILE A 57 -4.38 2.18 8.99
C ILE A 57 -4.81 0.71 9.06
N ASN A 58 -5.75 0.30 8.18
CA ASN A 58 -6.25 -1.07 8.14
C ASN A 58 -5.27 -2.09 7.55
N LYS A 59 -4.14 -1.62 6.99
CA LYS A 59 -3.11 -2.46 6.36
C LYS A 59 -3.68 -3.40 5.30
N VAL A 60 -4.51 -2.87 4.40
CA VAL A 60 -5.16 -3.63 3.33
C VAL A 60 -5.17 -2.83 2.02
N ILE A 61 -5.03 -3.52 0.89
CA ILE A 61 -5.42 -3.01 -0.43
C ILE A 61 -6.75 -3.63 -0.83
N ILE A 62 -7.55 -2.85 -1.54
CA ILE A 62 -8.88 -3.26 -2.00
C ILE A 62 -8.96 -3.03 -3.50
N ILE A 63 -9.49 -4.00 -4.22
CA ILE A 63 -9.91 -3.87 -5.61
C ILE A 63 -11.43 -3.90 -5.63
N GLY A 64 -12.07 -2.80 -5.99
CA GLY A 64 -13.53 -2.68 -6.06
C GLY A 64 -14.04 -2.79 -7.49
N PHE A 65 -15.10 -3.59 -7.67
CA PHE A 65 -15.89 -3.72 -8.88
C PHE A 65 -17.25 -3.08 -8.62
N ASN A 66 -17.39 -1.83 -9.04
CA ASN A 66 -18.56 -1.02 -8.82
C ASN A 66 -19.62 -1.30 -9.89
N THR A 67 -20.83 -1.61 -9.45
CA THR A 67 -22.04 -1.60 -10.26
C THR A 67 -22.88 -0.36 -9.92
N TYR A 68 -24.07 -0.22 -10.52
CA TYR A 68 -24.96 0.90 -10.23
C TYR A 68 -25.43 0.93 -8.77
N ASN A 69 -25.62 -0.24 -8.14
CA ASN A 69 -26.25 -0.38 -6.83
C ASN A 69 -25.38 -1.09 -5.76
N SER A 70 -24.22 -1.59 -6.13
CA SER A 70 -23.36 -2.37 -5.24
C SER A 70 -21.90 -2.28 -5.62
N VAL A 71 -21.03 -2.67 -4.70
CA VAL A 71 -19.60 -2.82 -4.96
C VAL A 71 -19.17 -4.20 -4.48
N GLU A 72 -18.59 -4.99 -5.37
CA GLU A 72 -17.89 -6.21 -4.97
C GLU A 72 -16.42 -5.88 -4.75
N GLU A 73 -15.87 -6.32 -3.62
CA GLU A 73 -14.52 -5.93 -3.19
C GLU A 73 -13.66 -7.17 -2.99
N ILE A 74 -12.40 -7.06 -3.39
CA ILE A 74 -11.35 -8.02 -3.05
C ILE A 74 -10.38 -7.33 -2.11
N GLN A 75 -10.24 -7.87 -0.91
CA GLN A 75 -9.34 -7.32 0.09
C GLN A 75 -8.12 -8.22 0.24
N ILE A 76 -6.93 -7.62 0.10
CA ILE A 76 -5.63 -8.28 0.26
C ILE A 76 -4.84 -7.56 1.35
N PRO A 77 -4.46 -8.24 2.45
CA PRO A 77 -3.63 -7.64 3.49
C PRO A 77 -2.26 -7.19 2.95
N LEU A 78 -1.79 -6.02 3.40
CA LEU A 78 -0.52 -5.44 2.96
C LEU A 78 0.69 -6.31 3.28
N ASP A 79 0.62 -7.11 4.34
CA ASP A 79 1.72 -7.98 4.75
C ASP A 79 1.96 -9.16 3.79
N GLN A 80 1.04 -9.39 2.85
CA GLN A 80 1.14 -10.37 1.78
C GLN A 80 1.57 -9.78 0.44
N ILE A 81 1.80 -8.47 0.37
CA ILE A 81 2.51 -7.86 -0.74
C ILE A 81 4.01 -8.11 -0.53
N ILE A 82 4.76 -8.41 -1.59
CA ILE A 82 6.22 -8.59 -1.53
C ILE A 82 6.92 -7.34 -2.07
N GLY A 83 6.30 -6.69 -3.05
CA GLY A 83 6.86 -5.50 -3.66
C GLY A 83 5.81 -4.71 -4.42
N ILE A 84 6.12 -3.44 -4.65
CA ILE A 84 5.37 -2.56 -5.52
C ILE A 84 6.34 -1.75 -6.37
N LYS A 85 5.96 -1.50 -7.63
CA LYS A 85 6.71 -0.69 -8.57
C LYS A 85 5.78 0.20 -9.36
N LEU A 86 6.04 1.50 -9.34
CA LEU A 86 5.49 2.45 -10.31
C LEU A 86 6.33 2.41 -11.59
N THR A 87 5.72 2.07 -12.72
CA THR A 87 6.40 1.97 -14.01
C THR A 87 6.47 3.34 -14.71
N ASN A 88 7.35 3.46 -15.72
CA ASN A 88 7.45 4.67 -16.55
C ASN A 88 6.16 4.97 -17.35
N LYS A 89 5.26 3.98 -17.48
CA LYS A 89 3.94 4.13 -18.12
C LYS A 89 2.85 4.55 -17.12
N ASN A 90 3.22 4.90 -15.89
CA ASN A 90 2.31 5.21 -14.78
C ASN A 90 1.39 4.03 -14.40
N PHE A 91 1.90 2.80 -14.50
CA PHE A 91 1.19 1.60 -14.01
C PHE A 91 1.76 1.19 -12.65
N LEU A 92 0.93 0.59 -11.80
CA LEU A 92 1.40 -0.01 -10.55
C LEU A 92 1.49 -1.53 -10.72
N GLU A 93 2.69 -2.07 -10.58
CA GLU A 93 2.94 -3.51 -10.50
C GLU A 93 3.04 -3.91 -9.03
N ILE A 94 2.14 -4.79 -8.57
CA ILE A 94 2.10 -5.29 -7.19
C ILE A 94 2.45 -6.77 -7.21
N SER A 95 3.56 -7.13 -6.58
CA SER A 95 3.98 -8.53 -6.40
C SER A 95 3.39 -9.10 -5.11
N LEU A 96 2.84 -10.30 -5.16
CA LEU A 96 2.11 -10.95 -4.07
C LEU A 96 2.83 -12.20 -3.58
N CYS A 97 2.62 -12.55 -2.31
CA CYS A 97 3.03 -13.84 -1.78
C CYS A 97 2.36 -15.00 -2.54
N PRO A 98 3.06 -16.12 -2.76
CA PRO A 98 2.42 -17.36 -3.20
C PRO A 98 1.28 -17.73 -2.25
N ASN A 99 0.14 -18.17 -2.80
CA ASN A 99 -1.04 -18.58 -2.03
C ASN A 99 -1.56 -17.51 -1.05
N PHE A 100 -1.43 -16.23 -1.39
CA PHE A 100 -1.90 -15.15 -0.54
C PHE A 100 -3.39 -15.27 -0.19
N SER A 101 -3.73 -14.89 1.03
CA SER A 101 -5.10 -14.79 1.53
C SER A 101 -5.79 -13.56 0.95
N LYS A 102 -7.06 -13.75 0.62
CA LYS A 102 -7.94 -12.74 0.02
C LYS A 102 -9.34 -12.97 0.55
N HIS A 103 -10.05 -11.88 0.80
CA HIS A 103 -11.45 -11.92 1.22
C HIS A 103 -12.30 -11.17 0.21
N PHE A 104 -13.44 -11.75 -0.14
CA PHE A 104 -14.39 -11.15 -1.06
C PHE A 104 -15.57 -10.59 -0.26
N TYR A 105 -15.94 -9.35 -0.55
CA TYR A 105 -17.08 -8.69 0.10
C TYR A 105 -18.06 -8.16 -0.93
N HIS A 106 -19.34 -8.19 -0.57
CA HIS A 106 -20.37 -7.42 -1.25
C HIS A 106 -20.76 -6.24 -0.38
N ARG A 107 -20.59 -5.02 -0.88
CA ARG A 107 -20.96 -3.78 -0.21
C ARG A 107 -22.19 -3.20 -0.89
N ASN A 108 -23.30 -3.19 -0.15
CA ASN A 108 -24.52 -2.53 -0.61
C ASN A 108 -24.36 -1.01 -0.48
N ILE A 109 -24.93 -0.27 -1.44
CA ILE A 109 -25.07 1.19 -1.28
C ILE A 109 -26.01 1.43 -0.10
N GLU A 110 -25.57 2.33 0.80
CA GLU A 110 -26.24 2.88 1.98
C GLU A 110 -27.71 2.47 2.17
N ILE A 111 -27.96 1.51 3.06
CA ILE A 111 -29.31 1.19 3.53
C ILE A 111 -29.50 1.91 4.86
N ASN A 112 -30.44 2.86 4.92
CA ASN A 112 -30.77 3.63 6.13
C ASN A 112 -29.58 4.38 6.77
N GLY A 113 -28.72 5.00 5.97
CA GLY A 113 -27.56 5.74 6.50
C GLY A 113 -26.36 4.86 6.88
N LYS A 114 -26.46 3.53 6.72
CA LYS A 114 -25.39 2.59 7.05
C LYS A 114 -24.93 1.85 5.80
N ILE A 115 -23.63 1.94 5.53
CA ILE A 115 -22.95 1.08 4.56
C ILE A 115 -22.76 -0.27 5.22
N THR A 116 -23.33 -1.32 4.64
CA THR A 116 -23.17 -2.70 5.10
C THR A 116 -22.32 -3.47 4.08
N SER A 117 -21.40 -4.27 4.60
CA SER A 117 -20.57 -5.18 3.82
C SER A 117 -20.79 -6.60 4.33
N SER A 118 -21.08 -7.53 3.42
CA SER A 118 -21.18 -8.96 3.73
C SER A 118 -20.02 -9.70 3.08
N LEU A 119 -19.47 -10.69 3.77
CA LEU A 119 -18.51 -11.61 3.17
C LEU A 119 -19.23 -12.46 2.12
N ILE A 120 -18.62 -12.63 0.95
CA ILE A 120 -19.12 -13.51 -0.11
C ILE A 120 -18.09 -14.60 -0.42
N ASN A 121 -18.57 -15.74 -0.92
CA ASN A 121 -17.71 -16.85 -1.32
C ASN A 121 -17.34 -16.83 -2.81
N ASN A 122 -18.00 -15.97 -3.60
CA ASN A 122 -17.77 -15.87 -5.03
C ASN A 122 -16.66 -14.85 -5.32
N ASP A 123 -15.72 -15.24 -6.18
CA ASP A 123 -14.65 -14.36 -6.66
C ASP A 123 -15.21 -13.40 -7.73
N PRO A 124 -15.23 -12.08 -7.49
CA PRO A 124 -15.77 -11.09 -8.43
C PRO A 124 -14.96 -11.00 -9.73
N THR A 125 -13.76 -11.60 -9.79
CA THR A 125 -12.95 -11.67 -11.01
C THR A 125 -13.26 -12.88 -11.89
N GLY A 126 -14.20 -13.73 -11.48
CA GLY A 126 -14.49 -15.00 -12.17
C GLY A 126 -13.33 -15.99 -12.10
N GLY A 127 -12.57 -15.99 -11.01
CA GLY A 127 -11.49 -16.95 -10.74
C GLY A 127 -10.08 -16.48 -11.08
N ARG A 128 -9.90 -15.28 -11.65
CA ARG A 128 -8.57 -14.73 -12.01
C ARG A 128 -7.71 -14.46 -10.77
N MET A 129 -8.32 -14.29 -9.60
CA MET A 129 -7.62 -14.14 -8.33
C MET A 129 -7.16 -15.45 -7.70
N LYS A 130 -7.39 -16.62 -8.33
CA LYS A 130 -7.00 -17.93 -7.77
C LYS A 130 -5.51 -18.00 -7.43
N ASP A 131 -4.64 -17.72 -8.41
CA ASP A 131 -3.18 -17.91 -8.29
C ASP A 131 -2.31 -16.76 -8.89
N PRO A 132 -2.69 -15.46 -8.86
CA PRO A 132 -1.83 -14.43 -9.40
C PRO A 132 -0.61 -14.20 -8.49
N THR A 133 0.56 -14.07 -9.08
CA THR A 133 1.78 -13.64 -8.39
C THR A 133 2.01 -12.14 -8.53
N THR A 134 1.45 -11.53 -9.58
CA THR A 134 1.57 -10.10 -9.83
C THR A 134 0.26 -9.54 -10.37
N LEU A 135 -0.12 -8.37 -9.85
CA LEU A 135 -1.21 -7.56 -10.39
C LEU A 135 -0.61 -6.33 -11.05
N VAL A 136 -0.94 -6.09 -12.31
CA VAL A 136 -0.61 -4.84 -13.01
C VAL A 136 -1.86 -3.99 -13.06
N LEU A 137 -1.83 -2.86 -12.37
CA LEU A 137 -2.93 -1.91 -12.29
C LEU A 137 -2.69 -0.76 -13.25
N ILE A 138 -3.58 -0.63 -14.23
CA ILE A 138 -3.55 0.42 -15.24
C ILE A 138 -4.62 1.46 -14.87
N PRO A 139 -4.23 2.65 -14.40
CA PRO A 139 -5.17 3.66 -13.94
C PRO A 139 -5.85 4.36 -15.12
N CYS A 140 -7.06 4.87 -14.89
CA CYS A 140 -7.71 5.79 -15.81
C CYS A 140 -6.84 7.03 -16.06
N ARG A 141 -6.88 7.59 -17.28
CA ARG A 141 -6.11 8.80 -17.68
C ARG A 141 -6.22 10.01 -16.76
N LYS A 142 -7.34 10.16 -16.04
CA LYS A 142 -7.58 11.25 -15.09
C LYS A 142 -6.84 11.12 -13.76
N VAL A 143 -6.26 9.95 -13.47
CA VAL A 143 -5.55 9.70 -12.22
C VAL A 143 -4.19 10.41 -12.28
N HIS A 144 -3.94 11.27 -11.30
CA HIS A 144 -2.70 12.03 -11.26
C HIS A 144 -1.52 11.17 -10.83
N ASN A 145 -0.36 11.36 -11.47
CA ASN A 145 0.85 10.57 -11.16
C ASN A 145 1.26 10.71 -9.69
N THR A 146 1.08 11.90 -9.09
CA THR A 146 1.35 12.13 -7.66
C THR A 146 0.58 11.15 -6.76
N THR A 147 -0.66 10.81 -7.10
CA THR A 147 -1.45 9.83 -6.32
C THR A 147 -0.84 8.44 -6.40
N LEU A 148 -0.39 8.02 -7.58
CA LEU A 148 0.30 6.74 -7.79
C LEU A 148 1.62 6.69 -7.02
N THR A 149 2.38 7.78 -7.05
CA THR A 149 3.62 7.93 -6.28
C THR A 149 3.38 7.80 -4.78
N PHE A 150 2.33 8.43 -4.24
CA PHE A 150 2.00 8.30 -2.82
C PHE A 150 1.60 6.87 -2.43
N ILE A 151 0.84 6.17 -3.27
CA ILE A 151 0.51 4.77 -3.05
C ILE A 151 1.79 3.92 -3.03
N ASN A 152 2.66 4.10 -4.02
CA ASN A 152 3.91 3.37 -4.16
C ASN A 152 4.82 3.58 -2.93
N ILE A 153 5.07 4.84 -2.55
CA ILE A 153 5.85 5.19 -1.35
C ILE A 153 5.21 4.63 -0.09
N GLY A 154 3.88 4.72 0.03
CA GLY A 154 3.15 4.18 1.17
C GLY A 154 3.43 2.70 1.37
N ILE A 155 3.17 1.88 0.35
CA ILE A 155 3.39 0.42 0.42
C ILE A 155 4.88 0.10 0.65
N GLN A 156 5.81 0.79 -0.01
CA GLN A 156 7.25 0.61 0.25
C GLN A 156 7.64 0.90 1.69
N LYS A 157 7.13 1.99 2.27
CA LYS A 157 7.36 2.35 3.68
C LYS A 157 6.83 1.28 4.64
N PHE A 158 5.66 0.70 4.35
CA PHE A 158 5.13 -0.40 5.16
C PHE A 158 6.08 -1.60 5.19
N HIS A 159 6.68 -1.95 4.06
CA HIS A 159 7.69 -3.02 4.01
C HIS A 159 8.91 -2.70 4.86
N LEU A 160 9.46 -1.48 4.73
CA LEU A 160 10.61 -1.05 5.52
C LEU A 160 10.31 -1.12 7.03
N ASP A 161 9.15 -0.63 7.47
CA ASP A 161 8.73 -0.68 8.87
C ASP A 161 8.62 -2.14 9.38
N LYS A 162 8.17 -3.07 8.53
CA LYS A 162 8.08 -4.50 8.86
C LYS A 162 9.47 -5.12 9.06
N PHE A 163 10.45 -4.79 8.22
CA PHE A 163 11.82 -5.28 8.36
C PHE A 163 12.52 -4.71 9.59
N SER A 164 12.37 -3.41 9.87
CA SER A 164 12.95 -2.76 11.05
C SER A 164 12.46 -3.39 12.36
N LYS A 165 11.15 -3.72 12.45
CA LYS A 165 10.58 -4.40 13.63
C LYS A 165 11.06 -5.84 13.80
N LYS A 166 11.32 -6.56 12.71
CA LYS A 166 11.90 -7.92 12.77
C LYS A 166 13.35 -7.89 13.23
N SER A 167 14.13 -6.91 12.78
CA SER A 167 15.52 -6.71 13.21
C SER A 167 15.60 -6.48 14.72
N GLN A 168 14.77 -5.58 15.27
CA GLN A 168 14.75 -5.29 16.71
C GLN A 168 14.33 -6.49 17.59
N LYS A 169 13.39 -7.33 17.13
CA LYS A 169 13.02 -8.56 17.85
C LYS A 169 14.15 -9.59 17.90
N ASN A 170 14.97 -9.68 16.85
CA ASN A 170 16.12 -10.58 16.82
C ASN A 170 17.28 -10.08 17.69
N THR A 171 17.42 -8.77 17.86
CA THR A 171 18.45 -8.19 18.76
C THR A 171 18.10 -8.39 20.23
N ASN A 172 16.82 -8.27 20.61
CA ASN A 172 16.40 -8.44 22.01
C ASN A 172 16.44 -9.90 22.51
N ASN A 173 16.50 -10.88 21.60
CA ASN A 173 16.70 -12.29 21.96
C ASN A 173 18.17 -12.71 21.98
N LYS A 174 19.11 -11.82 21.63
CA LYS A 174 20.55 -12.14 21.56
C LYS A 174 21.33 -11.76 22.83
N TYR A 175 20.68 -11.17 23.84
CA TYR A 175 21.32 -10.69 25.08
C TYR A 175 20.94 -11.47 26.34
N LEU A 176 20.52 -12.74 26.22
CA LEU A 176 20.12 -13.56 27.39
C LEU A 176 20.85 -14.90 27.51
N VAL A 177 21.99 -15.10 26.86
CA VAL A 177 22.89 -16.22 27.16
C VAL A 177 24.34 -15.74 26.99
N GLU A 178 24.94 -15.19 28.05
CA GLU A 178 26.39 -15.22 28.32
C GLU A 178 26.68 -14.59 29.70
N GLU A 179 26.22 -15.26 30.75
CA GLU A 179 26.96 -15.35 32.02
C GLU A 179 27.37 -16.84 32.06
N ILE A 180 28.61 -17.31 32.28
CA ILE A 180 29.67 -16.90 33.20
C ILE A 180 30.98 -17.52 32.67
N SER A 181 32.07 -16.75 32.61
CA SER A 181 33.41 -17.19 33.04
C SER A 181 34.39 -16.02 32.98
N ASN A 182 34.58 -15.34 34.13
CA ASN A 182 35.64 -14.35 34.31
C ASN A 182 37.01 -15.04 34.28
N PRO A 183 38.00 -14.54 33.52
CA PRO A 183 39.40 -14.76 33.84
C PRO A 183 39.84 -13.73 34.89
N ILE A 184 40.40 -14.25 35.98
CA ILE A 184 41.16 -13.50 36.98
C ILE A 184 42.40 -12.93 36.28
N TYR A 185 42.57 -11.61 36.29
CA TYR A 185 43.85 -10.97 36.00
C TYR A 185 44.43 -10.46 37.31
N GLU A 186 45.53 -11.06 37.73
CA GLU A 186 46.42 -10.52 38.75
C GLU A 186 46.99 -9.19 38.25
N GLN A 187 46.82 -8.15 39.08
CA GLN A 187 47.51 -6.87 38.95
C GLN A 187 48.83 -6.98 39.69
N ASP A 188 49.95 -6.84 38.99
CA ASP A 188 51.18 -6.33 39.58
C ASP A 188 51.39 -4.91 39.06
N GLU A 189 51.22 -3.95 39.97
CA GLU A 189 51.54 -2.53 39.81
C GLU A 189 53.03 -2.25 40.01
N SER A 190 53.43 -1.06 39.56
CA SER A 190 54.58 -0.22 39.97
C SER A 190 55.86 -0.34 39.11
N ASN A 191 56.58 0.74 38.76
CA ASN A 191 56.43 2.18 38.99
C ASN A 191 57.42 2.99 38.12
N SER A 192 57.06 4.27 37.88
CA SER A 192 57.88 5.50 37.80
C SER A 192 59.08 5.67 36.83
N GLU A 193 58.93 6.66 35.93
CA GLU A 193 59.77 7.87 35.72
C GLU A 193 61.32 7.83 35.89
N ASN A 194 62.07 8.17 34.82
CA ASN A 194 62.77 9.48 34.65
C ASN A 194 63.96 9.43 33.65
N ASP A 195 64.04 10.49 32.83
CA ASP A 195 65.18 11.27 32.31
C ASP A 195 66.52 10.70 31.79
N MET A 196 67.02 11.47 30.80
CA MET A 196 68.37 11.58 30.19
C MET A 196 68.72 10.68 29.00
N VAL A 197 68.79 11.26 27.80
CA VAL A 197 70.03 11.56 27.04
C VAL A 197 69.83 12.82 26.19
#